data_AF-A0A354FP81-F1
#
_entry.id   AF-A0A354FP81-F1
#
_cell.length_a   1.000
_cell.length_b   1.000
_cell.length_c   1.000
_cell.angle_alpha   90.00
_cell.angle_beta   90.00
_cell.angle_gamma   90.00
#
_symmetry.space_group_name_H-M   'P 1'
#
loop_
_entity.id
_entity.type
_entity.pdbx_description
1 polymer ?
#
loop_
_entity_poly.entity_id
_entity_poly.type
_entity_poly.pdbx_seq_one_letter_code
_entity_poly.pdbx_strand_id
1 'polypeptide(L)' 'MAELEGNCLVGQSGGPTAVINATLAGVIEEALNYECIEEIYGSLNGVLGILNEDFVDLASESQQAI' A
#
# COMPACT_ATOMS: atom_id res chain seq x y z
N MET A 1 -8.06 -11.65 -22.70
CA MET A 1 -8.22 -11.96 -21.25
C MET A 1 -8.75 -10.70 -20.62
N ALA A 2 -9.76 -10.78 -19.76
CA ALA A 2 -10.12 -9.62 -18.95
C ALA A 2 -8.96 -9.32 -18.00
N GLU A 3 -8.61 -8.06 -17.86
CA GLU A 3 -7.64 -7.60 -16.88
C GLU A 3 -8.24 -7.82 -15.47
N LEU A 4 -7.42 -8.17 -14.49
CA LEU A 4 -7.91 -8.38 -13.13
C LEU A 4 -8.00 -7.01 -12.47
N GLU A 5 -9.21 -6.53 -12.21
CA GLU A 5 -9.47 -5.24 -11.55
C GLU A 5 -9.59 -5.45 -10.03
N GLY A 6 -9.02 -4.53 -9.24
CA GLY A 6 -9.17 -4.56 -7.79
C GLY A 6 -8.27 -3.58 -7.03
N ASN A 7 -8.19 -3.75 -5.72
CA ASN A 7 -7.43 -2.88 -4.83
C ASN A 7 -6.08 -3.49 -4.45
N CYS A 8 -5.09 -2.62 -4.21
CA CYS A 8 -3.79 -3.02 -3.66
C CYS A 8 -3.80 -2.82 -2.13
N LEU A 9 -3.43 -3.85 -1.37
CA LEU A 9 -3.21 -3.76 0.08
C LEU A 9 -1.76 -4.11 0.39
N VAL A 10 -1.05 -3.19 1.04
CA VAL A 10 0.36 -3.34 1.43
C VAL A 10 0.49 -3.31 2.94
N GLY A 11 1.18 -4.30 3.52
CA GLY A 11 1.45 -4.36 4.94
C GLY A 11 2.92 -4.64 5.24
N GLN A 12 3.50 -3.89 6.18
CA GLN A 12 4.86 -4.16 6.67
C GLN A 12 4.80 -5.14 7.85
N SER A 13 5.68 -6.14 7.86
CA SER A 13 5.77 -7.14 8.93
C SER A 13 7.18 -7.20 9.50
N GLY A 14 7.31 -7.42 10.81
CA GLY A 14 8.58 -7.43 11.53
C GLY A 14 8.95 -6.07 12.12
N GLY A 15 10.23 -5.93 12.52
CA GLY A 15 10.76 -4.68 13.07
C GLY A 15 11.04 -3.64 11.97
N PRO A 16 11.01 -2.34 12.31
CA PRO A 16 11.33 -1.29 11.35
C PRO A 16 12.80 -1.39 10.92
N THR A 17 13.08 -0.95 9.69
CA THR A 17 14.45 -0.78 9.18
C THR A 17 14.61 0.63 8.62
N ALA A 18 15.85 1.07 8.43
CA ALA A 18 16.14 2.39 7.87
C ALA A 18 15.58 2.61 6.45
N VAL A 19 15.20 1.53 5.74
CA VAL A 19 14.86 1.59 4.30
C VAL A 19 13.49 0.99 3.97
N ILE A 20 12.74 0.44 4.93
CA ILE A 20 11.48 -0.24 4.63
C ILE A 20 10.43 0.69 4.00
N ASN A 21 10.47 1.99 4.33
CA ASN A 21 9.60 2.99 3.72
C ASN A 21 9.93 3.27 2.26
N ALA A 22 11.20 3.09 1.83
CA ALA A 22 11.55 3.19 0.41
C ALA A 22 10.94 2.05 -0.41
N THR A 23 10.84 0.84 0.16
CA THR A 23 10.09 -0.27 -0.46
C THR A 23 8.60 0.06 -0.55
N LEU A 24 8.00 0.59 0.51
CA LEU A 24 6.59 1.01 0.50
C LEU A 24 6.33 2.08 -0.58
N ALA A 25 7.18 3.11 -0.66
CA ALA A 25 7.08 4.15 -1.68
C ALA A 25 7.16 3.58 -3.10
N GLY A 26 8.08 2.65 -3.37
CA GLY A 26 8.18 2.00 -4.68
C GLY A 26 6.97 1.14 -5.06
N VAL A 27 6.31 0.50 -4.08
CA VAL A 27 5.05 -0.22 -4.33
C VAL A 27 3.93 0.74 -4.69
N ILE A 28 3.82 1.87 -3.97
CA ILE A 28 2.80 2.90 -4.24
C ILE A 28 3.04 3.52 -5.63
N GLU A 29 4.28 3.91 -5.93
CA GLU A 29 4.66 4.52 -7.22
C GLU A 29 4.32 3.61 -8.40
N GLU A 30 4.65 2.32 -8.31
CA GLU A 30 4.33 1.38 -9.39
C GLU A 30 2.84 1.09 -9.47
N ALA A 31 2.13 0.96 -8.35
CA ALA A 31 0.70 0.70 -8.35
C ALA A 31 -0.11 1.83 -9.01
N LEU A 32 0.30 3.08 -8.83
CA LEU A 32 -0.31 4.26 -9.47
C LEU A 32 -0.20 4.26 -11.01
N ASN A 33 0.67 3.43 -11.60
CA ASN A 33 0.84 3.36 -13.05
C ASN A 33 -0.19 2.44 -13.75
N TYR A 34 -1.03 1.72 -13.01
CA TYR A 34 -1.99 0.76 -13.57
C TYR A 34 -3.43 1.13 -13.23
N GLU A 35 -4.26 1.34 -14.26
CA GLU A 35 -5.69 1.67 -14.11
C GLU A 35 -6.51 0.52 -13.49
N CYS A 36 -6.03 -0.73 -13.56
CA CYS A 36 -6.69 -1.88 -12.94
C CYS A 36 -6.54 -1.93 -11.42
N ILE A 37 -5.69 -1.06 -10.84
CA ILE A 37 -5.55 -0.88 -9.39
C ILE A 37 -6.34 0.37 -8.99
N GLU A 38 -7.53 0.18 -8.43
CA GLU A 38 -8.46 1.29 -8.15
C GLU A 38 -8.06 2.09 -6.92
N GLU A 39 -7.65 1.40 -5.85
CA GLU A 39 -7.32 1.98 -4.56
C GLU A 39 -6.04 1.35 -3.97
N ILE A 40 -5.27 2.12 -3.22
CA ILE A 40 -4.02 1.66 -2.58
C ILE A 40 -4.12 1.85 -1.08
N TYR A 41 -4.14 0.74 -0.34
CA TYR A 41 -4.27 0.73 1.12
C TYR A 41 -2.99 0.25 1.81
N GLY A 42 -2.73 0.82 2.98
CA GLY A 42 -1.73 0.39 3.93
C GLY A 42 -2.37 -0.27 5.14
N SER A 43 -1.85 -1.41 5.61
CA SER A 43 -2.30 -2.00 6.88
C SER A 43 -1.59 -1.40 8.09
N LEU A 44 -2.32 -0.94 9.09
CA LEU A 44 -1.74 -0.48 10.35
C LEU A 44 -1.30 -1.69 11.21
N ASN A 45 -0.12 -1.62 11.83
CA ASN A 45 0.41 -2.70 12.68
C ASN A 45 0.61 -4.07 11.96
N GLY A 46 0.87 -4.03 10.65
CA GLY A 46 1.18 -5.22 9.86
C GLY A 46 0.02 -6.22 9.78
N VAL A 47 0.32 -7.51 9.94
CA VAL A 47 -0.69 -8.58 9.81
C VAL A 47 -1.88 -8.42 10.78
N LEU A 48 -1.67 -7.79 11.93
CA LEU A 48 -2.76 -7.53 12.87
C LEU A 48 -3.80 -6.56 12.28
N GLY A 49 -3.36 -5.52 11.58
CA GLY A 49 -4.27 -4.61 10.87
C GLY A 49 -5.00 -5.29 9.74
N ILE A 50 -4.35 -6.21 9.02
CA ILE A 50 -5.01 -7.02 7.99
C ILE A 50 -6.15 -7.85 8.60
N LEU A 51 -5.90 -8.53 9.72
CA LEU A 51 -6.92 -9.33 10.38
C LEU A 51 -8.08 -8.51 10.97
N ASN A 52 -7.81 -7.25 11.33
CA ASN A 52 -8.79 -6.34 11.93
C ASN A 52 -9.41 -5.35 10.93
N GLU A 53 -9.04 -5.42 9.66
CA GLU A 53 -9.44 -4.47 8.62
C GLU A 53 -9.10 -2.99 8.96
N ASP A 54 -7.95 -2.78 9.62
CA ASP A 54 -7.45 -1.48 10.03
C ASP A 54 -6.49 -0.91 8.96
N PHE A 55 -7.06 -0.12 8.06
CA PHE A 55 -6.42 0.34 6.83
C PHE A 55 -6.34 1.86 6.74
N VAL A 56 -5.27 2.35 6.11
CA VAL A 56 -5.11 3.74 5.68
C VAL A 56 -5.09 3.81 4.16
N ASP A 57 -5.78 4.80 3.60
CA ASP A 57 -5.71 5.10 2.17
C ASP A 57 -4.40 5.84 1.86
N LEU A 58 -3.51 5.15 1.14
CA LEU A 58 -2.18 5.66 0.77
C LEU A 58 -2.22 6.51 -0.50
N ALA A 59 -3.28 6.43 -1.31
CA ALA A 59 -3.45 7.27 -2.49
C ALA A 59 -3.94 8.68 -2.11
N SER A 60 -4.61 8.82 -0.96
CA SER A 60 -5.06 10.11 -0.42
C SER A 60 -3.93 11.01 0.13
N GLU A 61 -2.75 10.45 0.37
CA GLU A 61 -1.60 11.19 0.89
C GLU A 61 -0.94 12.01 -0.23
N SER A 62 -0.62 13.28 0.06
CA SER A 62 0.00 14.15 -0.95
C SER A 62 1.36 13.58 -1.38
N GLN A 63 1.68 13.58 -2.68
CA GLN A 63 3.01 13.18 -3.20
C GLN A 63 4.19 13.99 -2.60
N GLN A 64 3.92 15.10 -1.90
CA GLN A 64 4.95 15.85 -1.17
C GLN A 64 5.34 15.20 0.17
N ALA A 65 4.52 14.28 0.69
CA ALA A 65 4.74 13.59 1.96
C ALA A 65 5.42 12.21 1.79
N ILE A 66 5.54 11.71 0.55
CA ILE A 66 6.09 10.40 0.19
C ILE A 66 7.52 10.58 -0.37
#